data_AF-A0A3F2U330-F1
#
_entry.id   AF-A0A3F2U330-F1
#
_cell.length_a   1.000
_cell.length_b   1.000
_cell.length_c   1.000
_cell.angle_alpha   90.00
_cell.angle_beta   90.00
_cell.angle_gamma   90.00
#
_symmetry.space_group_name_H-M   'P 1'
#
loop_
_entity.id
_entity.type
_entity.pdbx_description
1 polymer ?
#
loop_
_entity_poly.entity_id
_entity_poly.type
_entity_poly.pdbx_seq_one_letter_code
_entity_poly.pdbx_strand_id
1 'polypeptide(L)'
;MQLDLPHWSAPCKVIAFPADKRKGHAFKVAHQLSKARTNKEADWILTRALVSYHDHLIRAGLSASVASRQTEVFKRLIFERCEVIDSRWRPTIDIPEHGGGAA
;
A
#
# COMPACT_ATOMS: atom_id res chain seq x y z
N MET A 1 12.75 -24.69 44.82
CA MET A 1 13.79 -24.33 43.84
C MET A 1 13.12 -23.52 42.75
N GLN A 2 13.48 -22.25 42.63
CA GLN A 2 12.89 -21.30 41.67
C GLN A 2 13.75 -21.35 40.40
N LEU A 3 13.14 -21.71 39.26
CA LEU A 3 13.80 -21.73 37.96
C LEU A 3 13.70 -20.33 37.35
N ASP A 4 14.82 -19.60 37.35
CA ASP A 4 14.97 -18.38 36.56
C ASP A 4 15.08 -18.77 35.08
N LEU A 5 13.97 -18.60 34.35
CA LEU A 5 13.96 -18.72 32.90
C LEU A 5 14.61 -17.47 32.31
N PRO A 6 15.64 -17.60 31.46
CA PRO A 6 16.23 -16.45 30.79
C PRO A 6 15.16 -15.74 29.96
N HIS A 7 15.04 -14.42 30.13
CA HIS A 7 14.16 -13.57 29.32
C HIS A 7 14.59 -13.62 27.85
N TRP A 8 14.10 -14.61 27.12
CA TRP A 8 14.28 -14.71 25.68
C TRP A 8 13.39 -13.67 25.00
N SER A 9 13.96 -12.51 24.69
CA SER A 9 13.35 -11.56 23.75
C SER A 9 13.77 -11.95 22.34
N ALA A 10 12.96 -12.77 21.66
CA ALA A 10 13.17 -13.00 20.24
C ALA A 10 13.12 -11.64 19.51
N PRO A 11 14.05 -11.33 18.60
CA PRO A 11 13.89 -10.18 17.72
C PRO A 11 12.73 -10.48 16.78
N CYS A 12 11.50 -10.16 17.22
CA CYS A 12 10.30 -10.17 16.38
C CYS A 12 10.44 -9.07 15.34
N LYS A 13 11.25 -9.33 14.30
CA LYS A 13 11.35 -8.44 13.14
C LYS A 13 10.02 -8.53 12.42
N VAL A 14 9.20 -7.49 12.54
CA VAL A 14 7.93 -7.40 11.81
C VAL A 14 8.26 -7.38 10.32
N ILE A 15 7.98 -8.49 9.64
CA ILE A 15 8.11 -8.56 8.18
C ILE A 15 6.84 -7.94 7.61
N ALA A 16 6.90 -6.67 7.24
CA ALA A 16 5.79 -6.04 6.55
C ALA A 16 5.51 -6.78 5.24
N PHE A 17 4.27 -7.24 5.06
CA PHE A 17 3.90 -7.96 3.85
C PHE A 17 4.05 -7.04 2.63
N PRO A 18 4.78 -7.48 1.58
CA PRO A 18 5.14 -6.66 0.41
C PRO A 18 3.91 -6.03 -0.28
N ALA A 19 4.03 -4.76 -0.71
CA ALA A 19 2.92 -4.02 -1.33
C ALA A 19 2.40 -4.68 -2.62
N ASP A 20 3.28 -5.20 -3.46
CA ASP A 20 3.00 -5.90 -4.73
C ASP A 20 2.11 -7.14 -4.56
N LYS A 21 2.16 -7.77 -3.38
CA LYS A 21 1.34 -8.94 -3.05
C LYS A 21 0.00 -8.58 -2.43
N ARG A 22 -0.29 -7.32 -2.11
CA ARG A 22 -1.55 -6.87 -1.47
C ARG A 22 -2.71 -6.69 -2.45
N LYS A 23 -2.83 -7.59 -3.43
CA LYS A 23 -3.83 -7.54 -4.51
C LYS A 23 -5.27 -7.46 -3.99
N GLY A 24 -5.61 -8.22 -2.95
CA GLY A 24 -6.95 -8.20 -2.35
C GLY A 24 -7.30 -6.87 -1.70
N HIS A 25 -6.34 -6.23 -1.01
CA HIS A 25 -6.56 -4.92 -0.42
C HIS A 25 -6.70 -3.85 -1.51
N ALA A 26 -5.83 -3.87 -2.52
CA ALA A 26 -5.92 -2.97 -3.66
C ALA A 26 -7.25 -3.12 -4.40
N PHE A 27 -7.73 -4.36 -4.61
CA PHE A 27 -9.03 -4.63 -5.22
C PHE A 27 -10.18 -4.09 -4.38
N LYS A 28 -10.13 -4.23 -3.06
CA LYS A 28 -11.15 -3.66 -2.16
C LYS A 28 -11.22 -2.14 -2.28
N VAL A 29 -10.08 -1.46 -2.33
CA VAL A 29 -10.02 0.00 -2.52
C VAL A 29 -10.53 0.38 -3.91
N ALA A 30 -10.10 -0.31 -4.96
CA ALA A 30 -10.58 -0.08 -6.32
C ALA A 30 -12.12 -0.24 -6.42
N HIS A 31 -12.68 -1.26 -5.79
CA HIS A 31 -14.13 -1.47 -5.75
C HIS A 31 -14.88 -0.41 -4.92
N GLN A 32 -14.24 0.20 -3.92
CA GLN A 32 -14.81 1.36 -3.23
C GLN A 32 -14.76 2.60 -4.13
N LEU A 33 -13.65 2.80 -4.84
CA LEU A 33 -13.50 3.88 -5.82
C LEU A 33 -14.55 3.76 -6.92
N SER A 34 -14.81 2.57 -7.47
CA SER A 34 -15.81 2.41 -8.54
C SER A 34 -17.23 2.79 -8.11
N LYS A 35 -17.51 2.81 -6.81
CA LYS A 35 -18.81 3.19 -6.24
C LYS A 35 -18.91 4.66 -5.84
N ALA A 36 -17.80 5.39 -5.86
CA ALA A 36 -17.79 6.79 -5.46
C ALA A 36 -18.66 7.64 -6.41
N ARG A 37 -19.48 8.51 -5.83
CA ARG A 37 -20.41 9.37 -6.57
C ARG A 37 -19.80 10.73 -6.92
N THR A 38 -18.78 11.15 -6.19
CA THR A 38 -18.16 12.48 -6.32
C THR A 38 -16.64 12.40 -6.30
N ASN A 39 -15.98 13.41 -6.90
CA ASN A 39 -14.51 13.58 -6.82
C ASN A 39 -14.03 13.52 -5.36
N LYS A 40 -14.68 14.28 -4.47
CA LYS A 40 -14.30 14.38 -3.05
C LYS A 40 -14.35 13.04 -2.34
N GLU A 41 -15.34 12.20 -2.66
CA GLU A 41 -15.47 10.86 -2.09
C GLU A 41 -14.35 9.94 -2.59
N ALA A 42 -14.08 9.96 -3.90
CA ALA A 42 -12.99 9.18 -4.48
C ALA A 42 -11.62 9.58 -3.89
N ASP A 43 -11.35 10.89 -3.78
CA ASP A 43 -10.13 11.43 -3.19
C ASP A 43 -9.98 11.02 -1.73
N TRP A 44 -11.07 11.07 -0.96
CA TRP A 44 -11.07 10.67 0.44
C TRP A 44 -10.81 9.16 0.61
N ILE A 45 -11.44 8.30 -0.21
CA ILE A 45 -11.20 6.85 -0.19
C ILE A 45 -9.72 6.56 -0.47
N LEU A 46 -9.18 7.15 -1.53
CA LEU A 46 -7.80 6.95 -1.92
C LEU A 46 -6.83 7.45 -0.86
N THR A 47 -7.00 8.70 -0.40
CA THR A 47 -6.13 9.31 0.61
C THR A 47 -6.14 8.50 1.90
N ARG A 48 -7.32 8.10 2.37
CA ARG A 48 -7.46 7.27 3.58
C ARG A 48 -6.74 5.93 3.44
N ALA A 49 -6.87 5.26 2.29
CA ALA A 49 -6.21 3.99 2.05
C ALA A 49 -4.67 4.13 2.06
N LEU A 50 -4.13 5.17 1.41
CA LEU A 50 -2.70 5.42 1.33
C LEU A 50 -2.10 5.81 2.69
N VAL A 51 -2.75 6.74 3.42
CA VAL A 51 -2.30 7.16 4.75
C VAL A 51 -2.35 5.99 5.73
N SER A 52 -3.46 5.25 5.77
CA SER A 52 -3.59 4.09 6.66
C SER A 52 -2.55 3.02 6.35
N TYR A 53 -2.19 2.83 5.07
CA TYR A 53 -1.15 1.89 4.69
C TYR A 53 0.24 2.38 5.09
N HIS A 54 0.55 3.65 4.82
CA HIS A 54 1.81 4.27 5.24
C HIS A 54 2.01 4.16 6.76
N ASP A 55 1.01 4.54 7.56
CA ASP A 55 1.08 4.48 9.03
C ASP A 55 1.28 3.06 9.54
N HIS A 56 0.67 2.07 8.88
CA HIS A 56 0.89 0.67 9.20
C HIS A 56 2.35 0.24 8.98
N LEU A 57 2.99 0.72 7.90
CA LEU A 57 4.41 0.44 7.63
C LEU A 57 5.34 1.12 8.64
N ILE A 58 5.05 2.37 9.02
CA ILE A 58 5.80 3.07 10.08
C ILE A 58 5.69 2.31 11.41
N ARG A 59 4.48 1.89 11.80
CA ARG A 59 4.26 1.11 13.03
C ARG A 59 4.92 -0.27 12.98
N ALA A 60 5.10 -0.83 11.79
CA ALA A 60 5.86 -2.06 11.58
C ALA A 60 7.39 -1.86 11.67
N GLY A 61 7.86 -0.63 11.91
CA GLY A 61 9.28 -0.32 12.08
C GLY A 61 10.02 -0.04 10.78
N LEU A 62 9.33 0.19 9.66
CA LEU A 62 9.97 0.63 8.42
C LEU A 62 10.31 2.12 8.48
N SER A 63 11.41 2.50 7.83
CA SER A 63 11.74 3.92 7.66
C SER A 63 10.70 4.63 6.81
N ALA A 64 10.53 5.93 7.02
CA ALA A 64 9.62 6.76 6.22
C ALA A 64 9.91 6.65 4.72
N SER A 65 11.17 6.65 4.31
CA SER A 65 11.56 6.48 2.90
C SER A 65 11.09 5.15 2.30
N VAL A 66 11.19 4.05 3.05
CA VAL A 66 10.73 2.73 2.59
C VAL A 66 9.20 2.67 2.61
N ALA A 67 8.56 3.25 3.62
CA ALA A 67 7.11 3.35 3.70
C ALA A 67 6.53 4.12 2.51
N SER A 68 7.07 5.30 2.18
CA SER A 68 6.67 6.08 1.00
C SER A 68 6.82 5.28 -0.29
N ARG A 69 7.95 4.60 -0.50
CA ARG A 69 8.16 3.78 -1.69
C ARG A 69 7.14 2.64 -1.80
N GLN A 70 6.83 1.96 -0.69
CA GLN A 70 5.83 0.89 -0.68
C GLN A 70 4.42 1.45 -0.91
N THR A 71 4.10 2.63 -0.40
CA THR A 71 2.83 3.33 -0.66
C THR A 71 2.66 3.66 -2.13
N GLU A 72 3.71 4.09 -2.83
CA GLU A 72 3.67 4.29 -4.29
C GLU A 72 3.41 2.99 -5.06
N VAL A 73 4.05 1.88 -4.66
CA VAL A 73 3.76 0.56 -5.24
C VAL A 73 2.31 0.17 -4.99
N PHE A 74 1.78 0.42 -3.79
CA PHE A 74 0.38 0.14 -3.47
C PHE A 74 -0.58 1.00 -4.28
N LYS A 75 -0.26 2.28 -4.51
CA LYS A 75 -1.04 3.19 -5.36
C LYS A 75 -1.11 2.68 -6.81
N ARG A 76 0.01 2.21 -7.37
CA ARG A 76 0.04 1.56 -8.70
C ARG A 76 -0.80 0.29 -8.73
N LEU A 77 -0.71 -0.53 -7.69
CA LEU A 77 -1.53 -1.74 -7.60
C LEU A 77 -3.04 -1.40 -7.55
N ILE A 78 -3.44 -0.32 -6.88
CA ILE A 78 -4.83 0.17 -6.91
C ILE A 78 -5.21 0.61 -8.33
N PHE A 79 -4.35 1.35 -9.01
CA PHE A 79 -4.56 1.76 -10.40
C PHE A 79 -4.85 0.56 -11.31
N GLU A 80 -3.98 -0.45 -11.31
CA GLU A 80 -4.15 -1.68 -12.10
C GLU A 80 -5.49 -2.37 -11.79
N ARG A 81 -5.90 -2.40 -10.51
CA ARG A 81 -7.19 -3.00 -10.12
C ARG A 81 -8.38 -2.16 -10.55
N CYS A 82 -8.26 -0.83 -10.54
CA CYS A 82 -9.27 0.07 -11.10
C CYS A 82 -9.45 -0.15 -12.61
N GLU A 83 -8.37 -0.44 -13.36
CA GLU A 83 -8.47 -0.77 -14.78
C GLU A 83 -9.21 -2.09 -15.01
N VAL A 84 -8.90 -3.13 -14.24
CA VAL A 84 -9.55 -4.44 -14.37
C VAL A 84 -11.06 -4.38 -14.14
N ILE A 85 -11.54 -3.53 -13.23
CA ILE A 85 -12.97 -3.40 -12.93
C ILE A 85 -13.66 -2.27 -13.70
N ASP A 86 -12.95 -1.65 -14.64
CA ASP A 86 -13.37 -0.46 -15.39
C ASP A 86 -13.94 0.66 -14.50
N SER A 87 -13.24 0.95 -13.40
CA SER A 87 -13.62 2.03 -12.50
C SER A 87 -13.49 3.37 -13.21
N ARG A 88 -14.56 4.18 -13.14
CA ARG A 88 -14.55 5.59 -13.55
C ARG A 88 -13.48 6.40 -12.80
N TRP A 89 -13.24 6.04 -11.54
CA TRP A 89 -12.28 6.72 -10.67
C TRP A 89 -10.97 5.94 -10.65
N ARG A 90 -9.88 6.60 -11.04
CA ARG A 90 -8.54 6.03 -11.11
C ARG A 90 -7.53 6.99 -10.48
N PRO A 91 -6.59 6.50 -9.66
CA PRO A 91 -5.53 7.35 -9.14
C PRO A 91 -4.60 7.81 -10.27
N THR A 92 -4.20 9.07 -10.25
CA THR A 92 -3.12 9.56 -11.13
C THR A 92 -1.81 8.89 -10.73
N ILE A 93 -1.24 8.12 -11.63
CA ILE A 93 0.10 7.55 -11.47
C ILE A 93 1.07 8.31 -12.36
N ASP A 94 2.18 8.77 -11.78
CA ASP A 94 3.33 9.16 -12.59
C ASP A 94 3.94 7.85 -13.09
N ILE A 95 3.61 7.49 -14.33
CA ILE A 95 4.29 6.42 -15.03
C ILE A 95 5.70 6.96 -15.26
N PRO A 96 6.76 6.42 -14.61
CA PRO A 96 8.08 6.70 -15.12
C PRO A 96 8.09 6.14 -16.53
N GLU A 97 8.14 7.02 -17.54
CA GLU A 97 8.38 6.60 -18.91
C GLU A 97 9.54 5.62 -18.85
N HIS A 98 9.29 4.39 -19.31
CA HIS A 98 10.36 3.40 -19.41
C HIS A 98 11.48 4.08 -20.20
N GLY A 99 12.64 4.27 -19.57
CA GLY A 99 13.84 4.68 -20.27
C GLY A 99 14.15 3.64 -21.35
N GLY A 100 13.61 3.88 -22.54
CA GLY A 100 14.06 3.27 -23.78
C GLY A 100 15.48 3.77 -24.01
N GLY A 101 16.44 2.98 -23.58
CA GLY A 101 17.87 3.26 -23.73
C GLY A 101 18.63 1.96 -23.92
N ALA A 102 18.16 1.13 -24.87
CA ALA A 102 19.02 0.17 -25.54
C ALA A 102 19.46 0.83 -26.86
N ALA A 103 20.70 1.30 -26.89
CA ALA A 103 21.50 1.52 -28.09
C ALA A 103 22.97 1.58 -27.68
#